data_AF-A0A378YFZ1-F1
#
_entry.id   AF-A0A378YFZ1-F1
#
_cell.length_a   1.000
_cell.length_b   1.000
_cell.length_c   1.000
_cell.angle_alpha   90.00
_cell.angle_beta   90.00
_cell.angle_gamma   90.00
#
_symmetry.space_group_name_H-M   'P 1'
#
loop_
_entity.id
_entity.type
_entity.pdbx_description
1 polymer ?
#
loop_
_entity_poly.entity_id
_entity_poly.type
_entity_poly.pdbx_seq_one_letter_code
_entity_poly.pdbx_strand_id
1 'polypeptide(L)'
;MTEQTPSGAGASYAAAGVDIEAGDRAVELFAPLAKKASRPEVQGGLGGFAGLFALKGGYREPLLAASTDGVGTKIAVAQALDKHDTVGLDLVAMVVDDLVVCGAEPLFLQDYIAVGRVVPERVAELVSGIAEGCVQAGCALLGGETAEHPGLMGPDDYDLSATGVGVVEADAVLGPDRVRPGDVVIAMGASGLHSNGYSLARKVLLDIDRMSLTGHVEEFGRTLGEELLEPTRIYAKDCLALIAETDVRTFAHVTGGGLANNLARVLPAGMVAELDRGTWNPAPVFKMIAQRGRVERVEMEKTFNMGVGMVAVVAPEDADRALAVLTARHIECWTLGTVKKAKDADAARAVLVGDHPRF
;
A
#
# COMPACT_ATOMS: atom_id res chain seq x y z
N MET A 1 9.47 -66.89 16.88
CA MET A 1 8.66 -65.94 16.09
C MET A 1 7.89 -65.10 17.08
N THR A 2 8.41 -63.91 17.37
CA THR A 2 7.70 -62.86 18.10
C THR A 2 7.52 -61.73 17.10
N GLU A 3 6.30 -61.60 16.58
CA GLU A 3 5.91 -60.55 15.65
C GLU A 3 6.13 -59.19 16.31
N GLN A 4 6.94 -58.35 15.68
CA GLN A 4 6.99 -56.92 15.95
C GLN A 4 5.77 -56.29 15.29
N THR A 5 4.84 -55.82 16.11
CA THR A 5 3.75 -54.95 15.70
C THR A 5 4.34 -53.64 15.13
N PRO A 6 3.87 -53.12 13.98
CA PRO A 6 4.32 -51.83 13.48
C PRO A 6 3.90 -50.74 14.46
N SER A 7 4.85 -49.92 14.92
CA SER A 7 4.55 -48.68 15.64
C SER A 7 3.71 -47.79 14.73
N GLY A 8 2.44 -47.61 15.06
CA GLY A 8 1.55 -46.71 14.33
C GLY A 8 2.14 -45.30 14.31
N ALA A 9 2.38 -44.77 13.11
CA ALA A 9 2.61 -43.35 12.91
C ALA A 9 1.29 -42.63 13.25
N GLY A 10 1.14 -42.21 14.51
CA GLY A 10 0.01 -41.42 14.95
C GLY A 10 0.01 -40.05 14.28
N ALA A 11 -1.18 -39.49 14.04
CA ALA A 11 -1.31 -38.10 13.60
C ALA A 11 -0.76 -37.17 14.70
N SER A 12 0.31 -36.44 14.39
CA SER A 12 0.83 -35.34 15.20
C SER A 12 0.80 -34.06 14.37
N TYR A 13 0.84 -32.90 15.02
CA TYR A 13 0.89 -31.60 14.34
C TYR A 13 2.13 -31.50 13.43
N ALA A 14 3.26 -32.04 13.88
CA ALA A 14 4.47 -32.20 13.07
C ALA A 14 4.27 -33.17 11.88
N ALA A 15 3.57 -34.28 12.07
CA ALA A 15 3.25 -35.21 10.97
C ALA A 15 2.22 -34.63 9.98
N ALA A 16 1.45 -33.61 10.39
CA ALA A 16 0.60 -32.82 9.51
C ALA A 16 1.37 -31.72 8.76
N GLY A 17 2.67 -31.58 9.01
CA GLY A 17 3.56 -30.64 8.33
C GLY A 17 3.82 -29.33 9.07
N VAL A 18 3.46 -29.24 10.37
CA VAL A 18 3.64 -28.01 11.15
C VAL A 18 4.89 -28.03 12.03
N ASP A 19 5.79 -27.06 11.87
CA ASP A 19 7.05 -26.96 12.60
C ASP A 19 7.05 -25.85 13.66
N ILE A 20 6.90 -26.26 14.92
CA ILE A 20 6.88 -25.34 16.08
C ILE A 20 8.25 -24.71 16.32
N GLU A 21 9.35 -25.46 16.13
CA GLU A 21 10.71 -24.93 16.34
C GLU A 21 11.06 -23.86 15.29
N ALA A 22 10.61 -24.05 14.06
CA ALA A 22 10.72 -23.03 13.02
C ALA A 22 9.92 -21.76 13.37
N GLY A 23 8.72 -21.91 13.93
CA GLY A 23 7.92 -20.80 14.44
C GLY A 23 8.64 -20.00 15.53
N ASP A 24 9.16 -20.68 16.55
CA ASP A 24 9.89 -20.03 17.65
C ASP A 24 11.14 -19.29 17.14
N ARG A 25 11.89 -19.91 16.22
CA ARG A 25 13.05 -19.27 15.59
C ARG A 25 12.67 -18.04 14.78
N ALA A 26 11.54 -18.05 14.07
CA ALA A 26 11.06 -16.86 13.36
C ALA A 26 10.82 -15.71 14.33
N VAL A 27 10.16 -15.98 15.46
CA VAL A 27 9.90 -14.97 16.52
C VAL A 27 11.19 -14.38 17.06
N GLU A 28 12.20 -15.20 17.34
CA GLU A 28 13.51 -14.72 17.80
C GLU A 28 14.16 -13.76 16.81
N LEU A 29 14.04 -14.03 15.51
CA LEU A 29 14.61 -13.22 14.44
C LEU A 29 13.88 -11.87 14.28
N PHE A 30 12.54 -11.87 14.30
CA PHE A 30 11.77 -10.65 14.03
C PHE A 30 11.44 -9.83 15.27
N ALA A 31 11.47 -10.38 16.48
CA ALA A 31 11.10 -9.64 17.69
C ALA A 31 11.90 -8.32 17.89
N PRO A 32 13.22 -8.25 17.63
CA PRO A 32 13.96 -6.99 17.70
C PRO A 32 13.53 -5.97 16.63
N LEU A 33 13.08 -6.45 15.47
CA LEU A 33 12.60 -5.62 14.36
C LEU A 33 11.23 -5.03 14.68
N ALA A 34 10.28 -5.88 15.08
CA ALA A 34 8.94 -5.46 15.53
C ALA A 34 9.00 -4.49 16.72
N LYS A 35 9.96 -4.65 17.63
CA LYS A 35 10.18 -3.73 18.76
C LYS A 35 10.55 -2.30 18.31
N LYS A 36 11.20 -2.12 17.15
CA LYS A 36 11.49 -0.78 16.61
C LYS A 36 10.23 -0.08 16.13
N ALA A 37 9.25 -0.84 15.63
CA ALA A 37 7.94 -0.38 15.23
C ALA A 37 7.00 -0.24 16.44
N SER A 38 7.40 0.54 17.45
CA SER A 38 6.63 0.78 18.66
C SER A 38 6.30 2.25 18.85
N ARG A 39 5.33 2.53 19.71
CA ARG A 39 4.91 3.88 20.10
C ARG A 39 4.74 3.98 21.64
N PRO A 40 4.89 5.16 22.26
CA PRO A 40 4.68 5.35 23.71
C PRO A 40 3.28 4.96 24.24
N GLU A 41 2.31 4.84 23.35
CA GLU A 41 0.94 4.43 23.62
C GLU A 41 0.79 2.91 23.79
N VAL A 42 1.71 2.11 23.22
CA VAL A 42 1.69 0.65 23.34
C VAL A 42 1.85 0.24 24.80
N GLN A 43 1.00 -0.68 25.26
CA GLN A 43 1.02 -1.24 26.62
C GLN A 43 1.41 -2.72 26.56
N GLY A 44 2.50 -3.08 27.25
CA GLY A 44 3.03 -4.46 27.25
C GLY A 44 4.08 -4.71 26.17
N GLY A 45 4.24 -5.97 25.77
CA GLY A 45 5.21 -6.41 24.76
C GLY A 45 4.66 -7.55 23.89
N LEU A 46 5.47 -8.00 22.94
CA LEU A 46 5.14 -9.12 22.05
C LEU A 46 4.92 -10.42 22.85
N GLY A 47 3.97 -11.25 22.40
CA GLY A 47 3.68 -12.57 22.99
C GLY A 47 2.47 -12.65 23.94
N GLY A 48 1.75 -11.54 24.14
CA GLY A 48 0.43 -11.58 24.78
C GLY A 48 -0.69 -12.02 23.82
N PHE A 49 -1.83 -12.48 24.35
CA PHE A 49 -3.01 -12.86 23.54
C PHE A 49 -3.56 -11.71 22.67
N ALA A 50 -3.28 -10.47 23.05
CA ALA A 50 -3.65 -9.28 22.31
C ALA A 50 -2.64 -8.17 22.61
N GLY A 51 -2.36 -7.33 21.61
CA GLY A 51 -1.66 -6.07 21.85
C GLY A 51 -2.61 -5.01 22.37
N LEU A 52 -2.14 -4.15 23.28
CA LEU A 52 -2.92 -3.09 23.90
C LEU A 52 -2.36 -1.73 23.48
N PHE A 53 -3.23 -0.83 23.04
CA PHE A 53 -2.87 0.53 22.65
C PHE A 53 -3.69 1.54 23.45
N ALA A 54 -3.02 2.42 24.20
CA ALA A 54 -3.68 3.44 24.98
C ALA A 54 -4.03 4.65 24.10
N LEU A 55 -5.31 5.00 24.00
CA LEU A 55 -5.75 6.25 23.38
C LEU A 55 -5.40 7.44 24.29
N LYS A 56 -4.19 7.97 24.12
CA LYS A 56 -3.67 9.17 24.78
C LYS A 56 -3.76 10.33 23.78
N GLY A 57 -4.04 11.55 24.24
CA GLY A 57 -4.05 12.72 23.33
C GLY A 57 -5.07 13.82 23.65
N GLY A 58 -5.91 13.65 24.68
CA GLY A 58 -6.91 14.66 25.01
C GLY A 58 -8.00 14.82 23.96
N TYR A 59 -8.30 13.74 23.22
CA TYR A 59 -9.36 13.72 22.21
C TYR A 59 -10.71 14.17 22.79
N ARG A 60 -11.46 14.94 22.02
CA ARG A 60 -12.80 15.40 22.40
C ARG A 60 -13.86 14.37 22.00
N GLU A 61 -13.88 14.00 20.72
CA GLU A 61 -14.80 13.00 20.18
C GLU A 61 -14.08 12.17 19.10
N PRO A 62 -13.21 11.23 19.51
CA PRO A 62 -12.40 10.46 18.57
C PRO A 62 -13.24 9.42 17.84
N LEU A 63 -13.02 9.31 16.53
CA LEU A 63 -13.47 8.20 15.70
C LEU A 63 -12.27 7.30 15.38
N LEU A 64 -12.49 5.99 15.43
CA LEU A 64 -11.51 5.01 14.97
C LEU A 64 -11.82 4.65 13.51
N ALA A 65 -10.83 4.87 12.64
CA ALA A 65 -10.85 4.39 11.27
C ALA A 65 -10.08 3.06 11.21
N ALA A 66 -10.61 2.08 10.48
CA ALA A 66 -9.92 0.81 10.26
C ALA A 66 -9.86 0.53 8.76
N SER A 67 -8.72 0.00 8.31
CA SER A 67 -8.51 -0.45 6.94
C SER A 67 -7.83 -1.81 6.96
N THR A 68 -8.16 -2.67 6.01
CA THR A 68 -7.49 -3.95 5.81
C THR A 68 -7.18 -4.14 4.33
N ASP A 69 -5.97 -4.60 4.05
CA ASP A 69 -5.52 -4.87 2.70
C ASP A 69 -4.44 -5.96 2.67
N GLY A 70 -4.14 -6.44 1.48
CA GLY A 70 -3.01 -7.32 1.18
C GLY A 70 -2.07 -6.70 0.15
N VAL A 71 -0.97 -7.40 -0.13
CA VAL A 71 -0.01 -6.96 -1.16
C VAL A 71 -0.51 -7.27 -2.58
N GLY A 72 -1.29 -8.35 -2.73
CA GLY A 72 -1.77 -8.82 -4.02
C GLY A 72 -0.68 -9.49 -4.84
N THR A 73 -0.83 -9.54 -6.17
CA THR A 73 -0.01 -10.41 -7.04
C THR A 73 1.43 -9.93 -7.26
N LYS A 74 1.86 -8.86 -6.59
CA LYS A 74 3.27 -8.45 -6.49
C LYS A 74 4.12 -9.50 -5.76
N ILE A 75 3.53 -10.23 -4.80
CA ILE A 75 4.22 -11.31 -4.06
C ILE A 75 4.81 -12.38 -4.99
N ALA A 76 4.18 -12.63 -6.15
CA ALA A 76 4.69 -13.59 -7.12
C ALA A 76 6.04 -13.17 -7.73
N VAL A 77 6.31 -11.86 -7.84
CA VAL A 77 7.62 -11.35 -8.29
C VAL A 77 8.66 -11.50 -7.18
N ALA A 78 8.28 -11.20 -5.94
CA ALA A 78 9.12 -11.36 -4.76
C ALA A 78 9.56 -12.82 -4.57
N GLN A 79 8.62 -13.76 -4.70
CA GLN A 79 8.88 -15.20 -4.67
C GLN A 79 9.79 -15.66 -5.80
N ALA A 80 9.57 -15.18 -7.03
CA ALA A 80 10.39 -15.56 -8.18
C ALA A 80 11.84 -15.09 -8.08
N LEU A 81 12.11 -14.04 -7.28
CA LEU A 81 13.44 -13.48 -7.04
C LEU A 81 14.05 -13.88 -5.69
N ASP A 82 13.31 -14.61 -4.85
CA ASP A 82 13.68 -14.91 -3.46
C ASP A 82 14.07 -13.63 -2.68
N LYS A 83 13.24 -12.58 -2.81
CA LYS A 83 13.43 -11.27 -2.18
C LYS A 83 12.17 -10.83 -1.45
N HIS A 84 12.18 -10.84 -0.12
CA HIS A 84 10.96 -10.70 0.69
C HIS A 84 10.97 -9.48 1.64
N ASP A 85 12.10 -8.78 1.72
CA ASP A 85 12.34 -7.67 2.66
C ASP A 85 11.55 -6.38 2.34
N THR A 86 11.03 -6.24 1.11
CA THR A 86 10.31 -5.04 0.68
C THR A 86 8.79 -5.17 0.63
N VAL A 87 8.23 -6.37 0.46
CA VAL A 87 6.77 -6.53 0.30
C VAL A 87 5.99 -6.20 1.58
N GLY A 88 6.64 -6.23 2.74
CA GLY A 88 6.05 -5.72 3.98
C GLY A 88 5.83 -4.21 3.97
N LEU A 89 6.66 -3.43 3.26
CA LEU A 89 6.44 -1.99 3.07
C LEU A 89 5.20 -1.74 2.22
N ASP A 90 5.03 -2.52 1.15
CA ASP A 90 3.85 -2.47 0.29
C ASP A 90 2.58 -2.72 1.10
N LEU A 91 2.60 -3.75 1.96
CA LEU A 91 1.46 -4.08 2.81
C LEU A 91 1.06 -2.91 3.71
N VAL A 92 2.03 -2.33 4.40
CA VAL A 92 1.76 -1.21 5.30
C VAL A 92 1.25 -0.01 4.52
N ALA A 93 1.87 0.34 3.40
CA ALA A 93 1.46 1.47 2.56
C ALA A 93 -0.01 1.35 2.13
N MET A 94 -0.41 0.17 1.61
CA MET A 94 -1.79 -0.09 1.20
C MET A 94 -2.80 0.18 2.31
N VAL A 95 -2.46 -0.19 3.55
CA VAL A 95 -3.35 -0.02 4.70
C VAL A 95 -3.36 1.42 5.24
N VAL A 96 -2.18 2.01 5.50
CA VAL A 96 -2.08 3.30 6.20
C VAL A 96 -2.42 4.48 5.31
N ASP A 97 -2.16 4.38 4.00
CA ASP A 97 -2.48 5.45 3.07
C ASP A 97 -3.98 5.53 2.80
N ASP A 98 -4.72 4.44 2.98
CA ASP A 98 -6.19 4.44 3.00
C ASP A 98 -6.77 5.06 4.27
N LEU A 99 -6.10 4.93 5.41
CA LEU A 99 -6.55 5.56 6.67
C LEU A 99 -6.47 7.09 6.58
N VAL A 100 -5.38 7.64 6.05
CA VAL A 100 -5.20 9.10 6.00
C VAL A 100 -6.12 9.79 4.99
N VAL A 101 -6.79 9.05 4.11
CA VAL A 101 -7.78 9.60 3.17
C VAL A 101 -8.92 10.34 3.87
N CYS A 102 -9.37 9.83 5.02
CA CYS A 102 -10.37 10.48 5.86
C CYS A 102 -9.76 11.39 6.94
N GLY A 103 -8.43 11.58 6.93
CA GLY A 103 -7.69 12.37 7.91
C GLY A 103 -7.29 11.63 9.18
N ALA A 104 -7.43 10.30 9.22
CA ALA A 104 -7.06 9.53 10.41
C ALA A 104 -5.54 9.35 10.55
N GLU A 105 -4.99 9.69 11.71
CA GLU A 105 -3.61 9.38 12.08
C GLU A 105 -3.48 7.87 12.31
N PRO A 106 -2.60 7.14 11.60
CA PRO A 106 -2.35 5.73 11.88
C PRO A 106 -1.77 5.52 13.28
N LEU A 107 -2.46 4.71 14.10
CA LEU A 107 -2.03 4.39 15.46
C LEU A 107 -1.24 3.09 15.50
N PHE A 108 -1.83 2.03 14.99
CA PHE A 108 -1.24 0.71 14.99
C PHE A 108 -1.71 -0.16 13.83
N LEU A 109 -0.95 -1.20 13.57
CA LEU A 109 -1.21 -2.19 12.54
C LEU A 109 -1.02 -3.61 13.11
N GLN A 110 -1.81 -4.55 12.59
CA GLN A 110 -1.65 -5.97 12.86
C GLN A 110 -1.56 -6.74 11.55
N ASP A 111 -0.66 -7.70 11.45
CA ASP A 111 -0.46 -8.51 10.25
C ASP A 111 -0.93 -9.96 10.42
N TYR A 112 -1.27 -10.59 9.30
CA TYR A 112 -1.53 -12.02 9.20
C TYR A 112 -0.78 -12.55 7.98
N ILE A 113 0.12 -13.51 8.24
CA ILE A 113 0.97 -14.14 7.24
C ILE A 113 0.55 -15.61 7.12
N ALA A 114 0.04 -16.01 5.96
CA ALA A 114 -0.19 -17.42 5.63
C ALA A 114 0.99 -17.95 4.84
N VAL A 115 1.54 -19.10 5.21
CA VAL A 115 2.65 -19.75 4.51
C VAL A 115 2.31 -21.21 4.23
N GLY A 116 2.78 -21.77 3.13
CA GLY A 116 2.69 -23.23 2.92
C GLY A 116 3.67 -24.01 3.78
N ARG A 117 4.86 -23.43 4.03
CA ARG A 117 5.82 -23.90 5.03
C ARG A 117 6.52 -22.74 5.72
N VAL A 118 6.74 -22.82 7.03
CA VAL A 118 7.53 -21.83 7.77
C VAL A 118 9.01 -21.93 7.37
N VAL A 119 9.51 -20.86 6.77
CA VAL A 119 10.95 -20.62 6.57
C VAL A 119 11.31 -19.42 7.45
N PRO A 120 11.99 -19.61 8.61
CA PRO A 120 12.16 -18.56 9.61
C PRO A 120 12.77 -17.27 9.08
N GLU A 121 13.78 -17.40 8.21
CA GLU A 121 14.46 -16.27 7.59
C GLU A 121 13.53 -15.47 6.66
N ARG A 122 12.71 -16.15 5.86
CA ARG A 122 11.72 -15.51 4.98
C ARG A 122 10.66 -14.76 5.80
N VAL A 123 10.14 -15.39 6.86
CA VAL A 123 9.16 -14.73 7.75
C VAL A 123 9.80 -13.49 8.40
N ALA A 124 11.06 -13.59 8.83
CA ALA A 124 11.77 -12.45 9.39
C ALA A 124 11.97 -11.30 8.38
N GLU A 125 12.24 -11.59 7.11
CA GLU A 125 12.32 -10.58 6.05
C GLU A 125 10.97 -9.89 5.82
N LEU A 126 9.87 -10.66 5.73
CA LEU A 126 8.52 -10.12 5.58
C LEU A 126 8.17 -9.17 6.74
N VAL A 127 8.37 -9.63 7.97
CA VAL A 127 8.10 -8.82 9.18
C VAL A 127 9.05 -7.63 9.28
N SER A 128 10.29 -7.73 8.80
CA SER A 128 11.22 -6.59 8.72
C SER A 128 10.64 -5.47 7.86
N GLY A 129 10.12 -5.80 6.68
CA GLY A 129 9.46 -4.83 5.80
C GLY A 129 8.23 -4.19 6.43
N ILE A 130 7.41 -4.99 7.12
CA ILE A 130 6.22 -4.49 7.84
C ILE A 130 6.63 -3.53 8.96
N ALA A 131 7.62 -3.92 9.78
CA ALA A 131 8.10 -3.08 10.88
C ALA A 131 8.68 -1.75 10.37
N GLU A 132 9.49 -1.78 9.32
CA GLU A 132 10.01 -0.56 8.70
C GLU A 132 8.88 0.31 8.13
N GLY A 133 7.87 -0.29 7.49
CA GLY A 133 6.70 0.43 7.01
C GLY A 133 5.94 1.13 8.13
N CYS A 134 5.73 0.45 9.26
CA CYS A 134 5.10 1.02 10.45
C CYS A 134 5.91 2.22 10.99
N VAL A 135 7.24 2.12 11.03
CA VAL A 135 8.13 3.23 11.43
C VAL A 135 7.97 4.43 10.50
N GLN A 136 7.95 4.20 9.18
CA GLN A 136 7.75 5.25 8.17
C GLN A 136 6.38 5.91 8.31
N ALA A 137 5.31 5.12 8.48
CA ALA A 137 3.95 5.60 8.70
C ALA A 137 3.76 6.29 10.06
N GLY A 138 4.60 5.97 11.05
CA GLY A 138 4.47 6.46 12.42
C GLY A 138 3.43 5.69 13.24
N CYS A 139 3.11 4.46 12.88
CA CYS A 139 2.25 3.57 13.66
C CYS A 139 3.06 2.46 14.35
N ALA A 140 2.46 1.80 15.32
CA ALA A 140 3.05 0.63 15.96
C ALA A 140 2.67 -0.67 15.24
N LEU A 141 3.60 -1.62 15.11
CA LEU A 141 3.26 -3.01 14.82
C LEU A 141 2.80 -3.67 16.14
N LEU A 142 1.48 -3.76 16.32
CA LEU A 142 0.89 -4.12 17.61
C LEU A 142 0.87 -5.62 17.87
N GLY A 143 0.86 -6.42 16.81
CA GLY A 143 0.93 -7.87 16.87
C GLY A 143 0.56 -8.47 15.51
N GLY A 144 0.73 -9.77 15.37
CA GLY A 144 0.38 -10.47 14.16
C GLY A 144 0.32 -11.97 14.38
N GLU A 145 0.01 -12.71 13.32
CA GLU A 145 -0.10 -14.16 13.34
C GLU A 145 0.56 -14.77 12.10
N THR A 146 1.26 -15.90 12.28
CA THR A 146 1.84 -16.68 11.17
C THR A 146 1.22 -18.07 11.16
N ALA A 147 0.47 -18.37 10.09
CA ALA A 147 -0.24 -19.63 9.94
C ALA A 147 0.38 -20.50 8.84
N GLU A 148 0.73 -21.75 9.19
CA GLU A 148 1.22 -22.75 8.24
C GLU A 148 0.04 -23.56 7.67
N HIS A 149 -0.10 -23.59 6.35
CA HIS A 149 -1.23 -24.19 5.62
C HIS A 149 -0.78 -25.35 4.69
N PRO A 150 -0.21 -26.44 5.26
CA PRO A 150 0.27 -27.57 4.47
C PRO A 150 -0.89 -28.26 3.73
N GLY A 151 -0.68 -28.54 2.45
CA GLY A 151 -1.68 -29.16 1.58
C GLY A 151 -2.75 -28.21 1.02
N LEU A 152 -2.79 -26.96 1.49
CA LEU A 152 -3.58 -25.88 0.88
C LEU A 152 -2.71 -24.93 0.05
N MET A 153 -1.51 -24.62 0.53
CA MET A 153 -0.53 -23.76 -0.15
C MET A 153 0.71 -24.59 -0.55
N GLY A 154 1.36 -24.23 -1.65
CA GLY A 154 2.66 -24.82 -2.02
C GLY A 154 3.72 -24.49 -0.98
N PRO A 155 4.78 -25.30 -0.83
CA PRO A 155 5.77 -25.15 0.26
C PRO A 155 6.52 -23.82 0.26
N ASP A 156 6.57 -23.12 -0.88
CA ASP A 156 7.19 -21.80 -1.02
C ASP A 156 6.17 -20.66 -1.19
N ASP A 157 4.87 -21.00 -1.14
CA ASP A 157 3.80 -20.04 -1.24
C ASP A 157 3.62 -19.30 0.09
N TYR A 158 3.36 -18.00 0.00
CA TYR A 158 2.88 -17.22 1.13
C TYR A 158 1.91 -16.15 0.65
N ASP A 159 1.07 -15.67 1.56
CA ASP A 159 0.22 -14.50 1.38
C ASP A 159 0.25 -13.68 2.67
N LEU A 160 0.04 -12.37 2.54
CA LEU A 160 0.10 -11.44 3.67
C LEU A 160 -1.01 -10.40 3.57
N SER A 161 -1.65 -10.18 4.73
CA SER A 161 -2.66 -9.16 4.93
C SER A 161 -2.37 -8.40 6.22
N ALA A 162 -2.87 -7.19 6.32
CA ALA A 162 -2.79 -6.40 7.53
C ALA A 162 -4.09 -5.65 7.78
N THR A 163 -4.31 -5.31 9.04
CA THR A 163 -5.35 -4.40 9.49
C THR A 163 -4.72 -3.25 10.26
N GLY A 164 -4.95 -2.03 9.80
CA GLY A 164 -4.51 -0.81 10.45
C GLY A 164 -5.68 -0.13 11.14
N VAL A 165 -5.40 0.49 12.29
CA VAL A 165 -6.33 1.35 13.01
C VAL A 165 -5.73 2.73 13.15
N GLY A 166 -6.49 3.75 12.76
CA GLY A 166 -6.16 5.15 12.92
C GLY A 166 -7.24 5.89 13.71
N VAL A 167 -6.95 7.15 14.06
CA VAL A 167 -7.86 8.01 14.81
C VAL A 167 -8.00 9.38 14.17
N VAL A 168 -9.21 9.92 14.20
CA VAL A 168 -9.53 11.28 13.74
C VAL A 168 -10.57 11.90 14.67
N GLU A 169 -10.51 13.21 14.90
CA GLU A 169 -11.61 13.91 15.58
C GLU A 169 -12.85 13.95 14.68
N ALA A 170 -14.04 13.74 15.25
CA ALA A 170 -15.28 13.66 14.49
C ALA A 170 -15.57 14.88 13.61
N ASP A 171 -15.18 16.09 14.03
CA ASP A 171 -15.34 17.33 13.27
C ASP A 171 -14.17 17.63 12.31
N ALA A 172 -13.10 16.83 12.35
CA ALA A 172 -11.93 16.95 11.49
C ALA A 172 -11.95 15.95 10.32
N VAL A 173 -12.90 15.02 10.29
CA VAL A 173 -13.05 14.01 9.24
C VAL A 173 -13.04 14.70 7.87
N LEU A 174 -12.15 14.21 7.00
CA LEU A 174 -12.10 14.63 5.60
C LEU A 174 -13.12 13.85 4.78
N GLY A 175 -13.65 14.47 3.73
CA GLY A 175 -14.66 13.78 2.94
C GLY A 175 -15.28 14.59 1.79
N PRO A 176 -16.16 13.94 1.01
CA PRO A 176 -16.80 14.54 -0.16
C PRO A 176 -17.58 15.81 0.15
N ASP A 177 -18.15 15.91 1.35
CA ASP A 177 -18.94 17.04 1.82
C ASP A 177 -18.12 18.32 2.05
N ARG A 178 -16.80 18.22 2.11
CA ARG A 178 -15.88 19.38 2.20
C ARG A 178 -15.51 19.94 0.84
N VAL A 179 -15.65 19.18 -0.25
CA VAL A 179 -15.22 19.59 -1.59
C VAL A 179 -16.12 20.69 -2.17
N ARG A 180 -15.50 21.68 -2.81
CA ARG A 180 -16.11 22.87 -3.40
C ARG A 180 -15.64 23.09 -4.84
N PRO A 181 -16.45 23.75 -5.69
CA PRO A 181 -15.95 24.22 -6.98
C PRO A 181 -14.80 25.20 -6.79
N GLY A 182 -13.74 25.05 -7.59
CA GLY A 182 -12.53 25.84 -7.51
C GLY A 182 -11.42 25.21 -6.67
N ASP A 183 -11.71 24.16 -5.89
CA ASP A 183 -10.65 23.42 -5.19
C ASP A 183 -9.61 22.89 -6.18
N VAL A 184 -8.36 22.89 -5.72
CA VAL A 184 -7.20 22.48 -6.52
C VAL A 184 -6.86 21.03 -6.18
N VAL A 185 -6.57 20.28 -7.23
CA VAL A 185 -6.15 18.88 -7.12
C VAL A 185 -4.63 18.83 -7.24
N ILE A 186 -3.96 18.36 -6.19
CA ILE A 186 -2.49 18.22 -6.12
C ILE A 186 -2.15 16.74 -6.17
N ALA A 187 -1.29 16.35 -7.11
CA ALA A 187 -0.76 15.00 -7.20
C ALA A 187 0.50 14.85 -6.34
N MET A 188 0.69 13.64 -5.82
CA MET A 188 1.92 13.16 -5.20
C MET A 188 2.44 11.96 -6.01
N GLY A 189 3.71 12.01 -6.38
CA GLY A 189 4.34 11.04 -7.28
C GLY A 189 4.44 9.63 -6.67
N ALA A 190 4.01 8.64 -7.45
CA ALA A 190 4.23 7.23 -7.14
C ALA A 190 5.70 6.84 -7.30
N SER A 191 6.15 5.81 -6.58
CA SER A 191 7.48 5.22 -6.72
C SER A 191 7.58 4.26 -7.93
N GLY A 192 6.45 3.81 -8.46
CA GLY A 192 6.37 2.85 -9.56
C GLY A 192 4.97 2.30 -9.69
N LEU A 193 4.83 1.00 -9.96
CA LEU A 193 3.52 0.31 -10.02
C LEU A 193 2.80 0.24 -8.66
N HIS A 194 3.52 0.51 -7.56
CA HIS A 194 3.04 0.28 -6.18
C HIS A 194 2.69 -1.19 -5.95
N SER A 195 1.49 -1.49 -5.45
CA SER A 195 1.00 -2.85 -5.19
C SER A 195 -0.19 -3.26 -6.08
N ASN A 196 -0.45 -2.54 -7.17
CA ASN A 196 -1.61 -2.77 -8.04
C ASN A 196 -1.21 -3.07 -9.50
N GLY A 197 -2.05 -3.81 -10.22
CA GLY A 197 -1.85 -4.10 -11.65
C GLY A 197 -0.80 -5.18 -11.97
N TYR A 198 -0.22 -5.85 -10.96
CA TYR A 198 0.84 -6.85 -11.15
C TYR A 198 0.43 -8.06 -11.98
N SER A 199 -0.85 -8.44 -11.96
CA SER A 199 -1.35 -9.52 -12.82
C SER A 199 -1.17 -9.17 -14.30
N LEU A 200 -1.49 -7.93 -14.69
CA LEU A 200 -1.28 -7.45 -16.06
C LEU A 200 0.21 -7.20 -16.36
N ALA A 201 0.94 -6.57 -15.42
CA ALA A 201 2.37 -6.31 -15.61
C ALA A 201 3.17 -7.60 -15.83
N ARG A 202 2.95 -8.63 -15.00
CA ARG A 202 3.60 -9.95 -15.17
C ARG A 202 3.16 -10.61 -16.48
N LYS A 203 1.87 -10.55 -16.81
CA LYS A 203 1.36 -11.12 -18.06
C LYS A 203 2.08 -10.54 -19.28
N VAL A 204 2.24 -9.23 -19.30
CA VAL A 204 2.88 -8.53 -20.42
C VAL A 204 4.39 -8.75 -20.42
N LEU A 205 5.07 -8.45 -19.31
CA LEU A 205 6.53 -8.39 -19.29
C LEU A 205 7.17 -9.78 -19.21
N LEU A 206 6.55 -10.72 -18.49
CA LEU A 206 7.12 -12.05 -18.24
C LEU A 206 6.56 -13.13 -19.18
N ASP A 207 5.24 -13.16 -19.43
CA ASP A 207 4.69 -14.22 -20.29
C ASP A 207 4.79 -13.87 -21.78
N ILE A 208 4.42 -12.64 -22.15
CA ILE A 208 4.35 -12.20 -23.56
C ILE A 208 5.74 -11.78 -24.06
N ASP A 209 6.37 -10.81 -23.39
CA ASP A 209 7.67 -10.26 -23.82
C ASP A 209 8.86 -11.11 -23.33
N ARG A 210 8.63 -12.02 -22.38
CA ARG A 210 9.64 -12.97 -21.84
C ARG A 210 10.89 -12.30 -21.30
N MET A 211 10.73 -11.13 -20.70
CA MET A 211 11.82 -10.42 -20.05
C MET A 211 12.29 -11.19 -18.81
N SER A 212 13.61 -11.22 -18.59
CA SER A 212 14.18 -11.79 -17.37
C SER A 212 14.04 -10.80 -16.21
N LEU A 213 13.57 -11.27 -15.05
CA LEU A 213 13.53 -10.47 -13.83
C LEU A 213 14.92 -10.00 -13.38
N THR A 214 15.96 -10.78 -13.67
CA THR A 214 17.36 -10.42 -13.37
C THR A 214 18.03 -9.67 -14.52
N GLY A 215 17.33 -9.47 -15.64
CA GLY A 215 17.84 -8.74 -16.81
C GLY A 215 17.84 -7.24 -16.54
N HIS A 216 18.96 -6.59 -16.88
CA HIS A 216 19.05 -5.13 -16.84
C HIS A 216 18.19 -4.51 -17.95
N VAL A 217 17.46 -3.44 -17.61
CA VAL A 217 16.62 -2.68 -18.53
C VAL A 217 17.12 -1.25 -18.56
N GLU A 218 17.59 -0.80 -19.73
CA GLU A 218 18.26 0.48 -19.90
C GLU A 218 17.36 1.66 -19.47
N GLU A 219 16.07 1.60 -19.81
CA GLU A 219 15.11 2.64 -19.46
C GLU A 219 14.85 2.79 -17.95
N PHE A 220 15.14 1.75 -17.15
CA PHE A 220 15.01 1.78 -15.70
C PHE A 220 16.35 2.04 -14.99
N GLY A 221 17.47 1.81 -15.68
CA GLY A 221 18.81 1.86 -15.10
C GLY A 221 19.09 0.78 -14.06
N ARG A 222 18.24 -0.25 -13.98
CA ARG A 222 18.28 -1.37 -13.03
C ARG A 222 17.64 -2.62 -13.63
N THR A 223 17.59 -3.71 -12.87
CA THR A 223 16.92 -4.93 -13.35
C THR A 223 15.40 -4.77 -13.39
N LEU A 224 14.72 -5.56 -14.24
CA LEU A 224 13.26 -5.60 -14.25
C LEU A 224 12.68 -5.96 -12.87
N GLY A 225 13.33 -6.88 -12.16
CA GLY A 225 12.95 -7.32 -10.82
C GLY A 225 13.03 -6.19 -9.80
N GLU A 226 14.11 -5.41 -9.82
CA GLU A 226 14.24 -4.24 -8.93
C GLU A 226 13.19 -3.17 -9.25
N GLU A 227 12.85 -2.95 -10.53
CA GLU A 227 11.77 -2.03 -10.92
C GLU A 227 10.39 -2.50 -10.43
N LEU A 228 10.09 -3.78 -10.60
CA LEU A 228 8.83 -4.38 -10.16
C LEU A 228 8.76 -4.58 -8.64
N LEU A 229 9.87 -4.57 -7.92
CA LEU A 229 9.90 -4.69 -6.45
C LEU A 229 10.16 -3.37 -5.74
N GLU A 230 10.18 -2.24 -6.47
CA GLU A 230 10.21 -0.91 -5.86
C GLU A 230 9.05 -0.79 -4.86
N PRO A 231 9.32 -0.50 -3.57
CA PRO A 231 8.28 -0.42 -2.56
C PRO A 231 7.26 0.66 -2.86
N THR A 232 6.01 0.41 -2.48
CA THR A 232 4.96 1.42 -2.46
C THR A 232 5.37 2.55 -1.52
N ARG A 233 5.26 3.79 -2.00
CA ARG A 233 5.53 4.98 -1.19
C ARG A 233 4.44 5.10 -0.13
N ILE A 234 4.85 5.30 1.13
CA ILE A 234 3.97 5.58 2.25
C ILE A 234 3.80 7.09 2.39
N TYR A 235 2.57 7.60 2.25
CA TYR A 235 2.24 9.04 2.30
C TYR A 235 1.71 9.50 3.66
N ALA A 236 1.41 8.58 4.58
CA ALA A 236 0.66 8.88 5.80
C ALA A 236 1.13 10.14 6.56
N LYS A 237 2.43 10.26 6.88
CA LYS A 237 2.97 11.44 7.57
C LYS A 237 2.95 12.71 6.72
N ASP A 238 3.02 12.58 5.40
CA ASP A 238 2.97 13.70 4.47
C ASP A 238 1.56 14.27 4.39
N CYS A 239 0.55 13.41 4.32
CA CYS A 239 -0.86 13.79 4.38
C CYS A 239 -1.22 14.45 5.71
N LEU A 240 -0.75 13.91 6.85
CA LEU A 240 -0.97 14.53 8.16
C LEU A 240 -0.31 15.91 8.28
N ALA A 241 0.88 16.09 7.70
CA ALA A 241 1.54 17.39 7.64
C ALA A 241 0.74 18.40 6.79
N LEU A 242 0.15 17.96 5.67
CA LEU A 242 -0.74 18.80 4.88
C LEU A 242 -2.00 19.21 5.65
N ILE A 243 -2.64 18.28 6.36
CA ILE A 243 -3.82 18.57 7.19
C ILE A 243 -3.50 19.64 8.23
N ALA A 244 -2.32 19.57 8.85
CA ALA A 244 -1.91 20.52 9.88
C ALA A 244 -1.65 21.94 9.35
N GLU A 245 -1.28 22.07 8.07
CA GLU A 245 -0.79 23.32 7.48
C GLU A 245 -1.76 23.95 6.48
N THR A 246 -2.76 23.21 6.00
CA THR A 246 -3.67 23.63 4.91
C THR A 246 -5.10 23.15 5.11
N ASP A 247 -6.04 23.79 4.44
CA ASP A 247 -7.44 23.33 4.36
C ASP A 247 -7.60 22.24 3.29
N VAL A 248 -7.21 21.03 3.68
CA VAL A 248 -7.46 19.82 2.89
C VAL A 248 -8.94 19.46 2.98
N ARG A 249 -9.55 19.18 1.83
CA ARG A 249 -10.94 18.67 1.74
C ARG A 249 -11.01 17.17 1.92
N THR A 250 -10.15 16.47 1.20
CA THR A 250 -10.02 15.00 1.16
C THR A 250 -8.76 14.61 0.40
N PHE A 251 -8.35 13.35 0.54
CA PHE A 251 -7.35 12.73 -0.32
C PHE A 251 -7.95 11.62 -1.16
N ALA A 252 -7.22 11.14 -2.16
CA ALA A 252 -7.52 9.89 -2.86
C ALA A 252 -6.23 9.09 -3.02
N HIS A 253 -6.17 7.93 -2.37
CA HIS A 253 -5.11 6.95 -2.60
C HIS A 253 -5.34 6.26 -3.95
N VAL A 254 -4.33 6.28 -4.82
CA VAL A 254 -4.46 5.78 -6.19
C VAL A 254 -4.00 4.32 -6.27
N THR A 255 -4.97 3.42 -6.13
CA THR A 255 -4.78 1.97 -6.12
C THR A 255 -5.43 1.31 -7.36
N GLY A 256 -5.93 0.08 -7.24
CA GLY A 256 -6.69 -0.59 -8.28
C GLY A 256 -7.88 0.25 -8.77
N GLY A 257 -8.08 0.29 -10.08
CA GLY A 257 -9.04 1.21 -10.71
C GLY A 257 -8.40 2.52 -11.20
N GLY A 258 -7.18 2.84 -10.75
CA GLY A 258 -6.42 3.99 -11.21
C GLY A 258 -6.97 5.34 -10.76
N LEU A 259 -6.35 6.42 -11.26
CA LEU A 259 -6.51 7.78 -10.73
C LEU A 259 -7.96 8.29 -10.79
N ALA A 260 -8.61 8.19 -11.96
CA ALA A 260 -9.97 8.71 -12.12
C ALA A 260 -10.97 8.02 -11.19
N ASN A 261 -10.92 6.68 -11.12
CA ASN A 261 -11.91 5.94 -10.35
C ASN A 261 -11.73 6.15 -8.85
N ASN A 262 -10.48 6.20 -8.36
CA ASN A 262 -10.23 6.44 -6.94
C ASN A 262 -10.60 7.87 -6.53
N LEU A 263 -10.22 8.88 -7.32
CA LEU A 263 -10.63 10.27 -7.03
C LEU A 263 -12.16 10.46 -7.10
N ALA A 264 -12.84 9.79 -8.02
CA ALA A 264 -14.30 9.86 -8.12
C ALA A 264 -15.03 9.36 -6.86
N ARG A 265 -14.43 8.44 -6.09
CA ARG A 265 -15.02 7.90 -4.84
C ARG A 265 -15.10 8.95 -3.73
N VAL A 266 -14.16 9.89 -3.72
CA VAL A 266 -14.05 10.93 -2.69
C VAL A 266 -14.63 12.28 -3.12
N LEU A 267 -15.20 12.36 -4.33
CA LEU A 267 -15.89 13.55 -4.82
C LEU A 267 -17.41 13.43 -4.66
N PRO A 268 -18.10 14.52 -4.25
CA PRO A 268 -19.54 14.52 -4.08
C PRO A 268 -20.26 14.51 -5.43
N ALA A 269 -21.53 14.11 -5.42
CA ALA A 269 -22.38 14.24 -6.59
C ALA A 269 -22.51 15.72 -7.02
N GLY A 270 -22.57 15.98 -8.33
CA GLY A 270 -22.65 17.34 -8.87
C GLY A 270 -21.29 18.07 -8.99
N MET A 271 -20.18 17.41 -8.67
CA MET A 271 -18.82 17.92 -8.89
C MET A 271 -18.05 17.03 -9.86
N VAL A 272 -17.10 17.62 -10.57
CA VAL A 272 -16.15 16.93 -11.45
C VAL A 272 -14.74 17.48 -11.26
N ALA A 273 -13.77 16.62 -10.98
CA ALA A 273 -12.35 16.96 -11.09
C ALA A 273 -11.88 16.77 -12.54
N GLU A 274 -11.34 17.83 -13.13
CA GLU A 274 -10.70 17.80 -14.43
C GLU A 274 -9.18 17.79 -14.22
N LEU A 275 -8.54 16.69 -14.62
CA LEU A 275 -7.13 16.39 -14.39
C LEU A 275 -6.38 16.48 -15.72
N ASP A 276 -5.32 17.26 -15.78
CA ASP A 276 -4.57 17.48 -17.04
C ASP A 276 -3.36 16.55 -17.13
N ARG A 277 -3.39 15.61 -18.08
CA ARG A 277 -2.29 14.70 -18.38
C ARG A 277 -1.00 15.43 -18.77
N GLY A 278 -1.12 16.63 -19.34
CA GLY A 278 0.00 17.47 -19.73
C GLY A 278 0.91 17.87 -18.55
N THR A 279 0.44 17.69 -17.31
CA THR A 279 1.17 18.09 -16.09
C THR A 279 2.24 17.10 -15.64
N TRP A 280 2.25 15.84 -16.13
CA TRP A 280 3.26 14.86 -15.74
C TRP A 280 3.56 13.82 -16.82
N ASN A 281 4.67 13.09 -16.62
CA ASN A 281 5.05 11.96 -17.46
C ASN A 281 5.06 10.68 -16.62
N PRO A 282 4.27 9.65 -16.99
CA PRO A 282 4.36 8.35 -16.36
C PRO A 282 5.77 7.76 -16.47
N ALA A 283 6.22 7.05 -15.44
CA ALA A 283 7.50 6.35 -15.42
C ALA A 283 7.64 5.34 -16.59
N PRO A 284 8.88 5.05 -17.05
CA PRO A 284 9.11 4.20 -18.22
C PRO A 284 8.44 2.81 -18.16
N VAL A 285 8.27 2.24 -16.96
CA VAL A 285 7.62 0.93 -16.77
C VAL A 285 6.19 0.89 -17.35
N PHE A 286 5.42 1.98 -17.21
CA PHE A 286 4.07 2.04 -17.76
C PHE A 286 4.10 2.03 -19.29
N LYS A 287 5.02 2.78 -19.89
CA LYS A 287 5.17 2.86 -21.34
C LYS A 287 5.60 1.51 -21.92
N MET A 288 6.53 0.84 -21.23
CA MET A 288 6.97 -0.51 -21.60
C MET A 288 5.79 -1.50 -21.58
N ILE A 289 5.02 -1.54 -20.49
CA ILE A 289 3.82 -2.40 -20.40
C ILE A 289 2.82 -2.08 -21.53
N ALA A 290 2.53 -0.80 -21.75
CA ALA A 290 1.59 -0.39 -22.81
C ALA A 290 2.05 -0.86 -24.20
N GLN A 291 3.31 -0.64 -24.55
CA GLN A 291 3.86 -0.98 -25.87
C GLN A 291 4.00 -2.49 -26.07
N ARG A 292 4.58 -3.20 -25.10
CA ARG A 292 4.80 -4.65 -25.18
C ARG A 292 3.50 -5.44 -25.17
N GLY A 293 2.53 -5.00 -24.35
CA GLY A 293 1.22 -5.63 -24.23
C GLY A 293 0.21 -5.15 -25.26
N ARG A 294 0.51 -4.10 -26.03
CA ARG A 294 -0.47 -3.36 -26.85
C ARG A 294 -1.72 -2.99 -26.04
N VAL A 295 -1.49 -2.54 -24.81
CA VAL A 295 -2.56 -2.20 -23.87
C VAL A 295 -3.04 -0.79 -24.19
N GLU A 296 -4.34 -0.66 -24.45
CA GLU A 296 -4.97 0.63 -24.69
C GLU A 296 -4.81 1.56 -23.50
N ARG A 297 -4.65 2.87 -23.75
CA ARG A 297 -4.44 3.87 -22.69
C ARG A 297 -5.53 3.83 -21.61
N VAL A 298 -6.79 3.65 -22.00
CA VAL A 298 -7.91 3.57 -21.06
C VAL A 298 -7.76 2.38 -20.10
N GLU A 299 -7.20 1.27 -20.57
CA GLU A 299 -6.94 0.10 -19.73
C GLU A 299 -5.72 0.32 -18.82
N MET A 300 -4.68 1.00 -19.34
CA MET A 300 -3.54 1.42 -18.53
C MET A 300 -3.98 2.32 -17.37
N GLU A 301 -4.81 3.33 -17.63
CA GLU A 301 -5.31 4.27 -16.62
C GLU A 301 -6.33 3.68 -15.65
N LYS A 302 -6.98 2.56 -16.01
CA LYS A 302 -7.87 1.82 -15.10
C LYS A 302 -7.13 0.82 -14.24
N THR A 303 -5.97 0.34 -14.71
CA THR A 303 -5.21 -0.70 -14.01
C THR A 303 -4.14 -0.10 -13.11
N PHE A 304 -3.47 0.95 -13.59
CA PHE A 304 -2.27 1.50 -12.97
C PHE A 304 -2.49 2.94 -12.48
N ASN A 305 -1.64 3.33 -11.54
CA ASN A 305 -1.59 4.69 -10.98
C ASN A 305 -1.00 5.73 -11.96
N MET A 306 -0.33 5.27 -13.03
CA MET A 306 0.29 6.08 -14.08
C MET A 306 1.28 7.15 -13.58
N GLY A 307 1.88 6.93 -12.41
CA GLY A 307 2.85 7.84 -11.79
C GLY A 307 2.28 8.74 -10.68
N VAL A 308 0.97 8.70 -10.41
CA VAL A 308 0.35 9.44 -9.30
C VAL A 308 -0.08 8.45 -8.23
N GLY A 309 0.53 8.47 -7.06
CA GLY A 309 0.21 7.52 -5.98
C GLY A 309 -0.84 8.02 -5.00
N MET A 310 -0.88 9.34 -4.76
CA MET A 310 -1.82 9.97 -3.85
C MET A 310 -2.23 11.33 -4.44
N VAL A 311 -3.46 11.76 -4.16
CA VAL A 311 -3.97 13.06 -4.54
C VAL A 311 -4.55 13.78 -3.32
N ALA A 312 -4.26 15.07 -3.18
CA ALA A 312 -4.94 15.95 -2.23
C ALA A 312 -5.89 16.90 -2.97
N VAL A 313 -7.11 17.07 -2.45
CA VAL A 313 -8.02 18.15 -2.86
C VAL A 313 -7.95 19.23 -1.80
N VAL A 314 -7.49 20.42 -2.17
CA VAL A 314 -7.24 21.53 -1.23
C VAL A 314 -7.97 22.80 -1.66
N ALA A 315 -8.22 23.69 -0.70
CA ALA A 315 -8.70 25.03 -1.00
C ALA A 315 -7.75 25.75 -1.99
N PRO A 316 -8.27 26.55 -2.95
CA PRO A 316 -7.42 27.19 -3.95
C PRO A 316 -6.40 28.16 -3.35
N GLU A 317 -6.73 28.82 -2.24
CA GLU A 317 -5.84 29.70 -1.48
C GLU A 317 -4.63 28.98 -0.86
N ASP A 318 -4.74 27.67 -0.61
CA ASP A 318 -3.68 26.87 0.02
C ASP A 318 -2.86 26.04 -0.98
N ALA A 319 -3.14 26.13 -2.29
CA ALA A 319 -2.49 25.30 -3.30
C ALA A 319 -0.95 25.44 -3.28
N ASP A 320 -0.44 26.68 -3.27
CA ASP A 320 1.00 26.96 -3.21
C ASP A 320 1.62 26.49 -1.88
N ARG A 321 0.88 26.63 -0.78
CA ARG A 321 1.34 26.18 0.55
C ARG A 321 1.43 24.67 0.60
N ALA A 322 0.43 23.96 0.07
CA ALA A 322 0.43 22.50 0.01
C ALA A 322 1.61 21.96 -0.81
N LEU A 323 1.89 22.56 -1.98
CA LEU A 323 3.08 22.22 -2.78
C LEU A 323 4.38 22.48 -2.01
N ALA A 324 4.47 23.59 -1.28
CA ALA A 324 5.65 23.92 -0.47
C ALA A 324 5.86 22.92 0.67
N VAL A 325 4.79 22.52 1.37
CA VAL A 325 4.83 21.49 2.44
C VAL A 325 5.31 20.16 1.88
N LEU A 326 4.73 19.67 0.77
CA LEU A 326 5.14 18.42 0.13
C LEU A 326 6.58 18.47 -0.38
N THR A 327 7.00 19.59 -0.98
CA THR A 327 8.38 19.79 -1.46
C THR A 327 9.37 19.76 -0.29
N ALA A 328 9.06 20.41 0.83
CA ALA A 328 9.89 20.41 2.04
C ALA A 328 10.03 19.00 2.65
N ARG A 329 9.08 18.11 2.35
CA ARG A 329 9.08 16.70 2.75
C ARG A 329 9.66 15.78 1.68
N HIS A 330 10.24 16.34 0.62
CA HIS A 330 10.86 15.62 -0.49
C HIS A 330 9.89 14.73 -1.28
N ILE A 331 8.62 15.14 -1.36
CA ILE A 331 7.60 14.50 -2.19
C ILE A 331 7.54 15.22 -3.54
N GLU A 332 7.74 14.48 -4.62
CA GLU A 332 7.44 14.97 -5.97
C GLU A 332 5.94 15.26 -6.05
N CYS A 333 5.60 16.50 -6.32
CA CYS A 333 4.21 16.96 -6.32
C CYS A 333 3.99 18.07 -7.33
N TRP A 334 2.77 18.17 -7.82
CA TRP A 334 2.38 19.18 -8.80
C TRP A 334 0.86 19.42 -8.78
N THR A 335 0.44 20.57 -9.28
CA THR A 335 -0.97 20.84 -9.56
C THR A 335 -1.41 19.97 -10.73
N LEU A 336 -2.32 19.04 -10.43
CA LEU A 336 -2.84 18.06 -11.38
C LEU A 336 -4.10 18.58 -12.10
N GLY A 337 -4.89 19.40 -11.43
CA GLY A 337 -6.18 19.83 -11.96
C GLY A 337 -7.01 20.65 -11.00
N THR A 338 -8.29 20.81 -11.32
CA THR A 338 -9.25 21.59 -10.52
C THR A 338 -10.61 20.91 -10.46
N VAL A 339 -11.33 21.16 -9.38
CA VAL A 339 -12.72 20.73 -9.21
C VAL A 339 -13.67 21.78 -9.76
N LYS A 340 -14.65 21.35 -10.55
CA LYS A 340 -15.68 22.20 -11.16
C LYS A 340 -17.07 21.64 -10.83
N LYS A 341 -18.10 22.46 -10.99
CA LYS A 341 -19.48 21.97 -10.99
C LYS A 341 -19.69 21.06 -12.20
N ALA A 342 -20.29 19.90 -12.00
CA ALA A 342 -20.72 19.04 -13.08
C ALA A 342 -21.81 19.75 -13.91
N LYS A 343 -21.79 19.55 -15.23
CA LYS A 343 -22.83 20.08 -16.13
C LYS A 343 -24.12 19.25 -16.05
N ASP A 344 -23.97 17.95 -15.84
CA ASP A 344 -25.05 16.96 -15.77
C ASP A 344 -24.92 16.14 -14.48
N ALA A 345 -26.05 15.69 -13.93
CA ALA A 345 -26.08 14.92 -12.68
C ALA A 345 -25.37 13.55 -12.79
N ASP A 346 -25.35 12.97 -13.99
CA ASP A 346 -24.74 11.67 -14.30
C ASP A 346 -23.29 11.78 -14.83
N ALA A 347 -22.71 12.98 -14.81
CA ALA A 347 -21.35 13.17 -15.28
C ALA A 347 -20.33 12.37 -14.43
N ALA A 348 -19.28 11.88 -15.07
CA ALA A 348 -18.14 11.30 -14.37
C ALA A 348 -17.58 12.34 -13.37
N ARG A 349 -17.29 11.89 -12.15
CA ARG A 349 -16.79 12.79 -11.09
C ARG A 349 -15.30 13.09 -11.20
N ALA A 350 -14.56 12.32 -11.98
CA ALA A 350 -13.17 12.64 -12.32
C ALA A 350 -12.92 12.30 -13.78
N VAL A 351 -12.26 13.20 -14.51
CA VAL A 351 -11.91 13.03 -15.92
C VAL A 351 -10.48 13.47 -16.16
N LEU A 352 -9.75 12.67 -16.94
CA LEU A 352 -8.43 13.07 -17.42
C LEU A 352 -8.55 13.66 -18.83
N VAL A 353 -7.96 14.83 -19.04
CA VAL A 353 -7.91 15.54 -20.32
C VAL A 353 -6.47 15.67 -20.82
N GLY A 354 -6.30 16.05 -22.09
CA GLY A 354 -4.98 16.17 -22.71
C GLY A 354 -4.25 14.84 -22.86
N ASP A 355 -2.95 14.94 -23.13
CA ASP A 355 -2.02 13.82 -23.34
C ASP A 355 -0.76 14.03 -22.49
N HIS A 356 -0.16 12.94 -22.02
CA HIS A 356 1.13 13.03 -21.33
C HIS A 356 2.21 13.48 -22.33
N PRO A 357 3.12 14.39 -21.94
CA PRO A 357 4.12 14.91 -22.88
C PRO A 357 5.03 13.84 -23.52
N ARG A 358 5.26 12.70 -22.85
CA ARG A 358 6.21 11.66 -23.29
C ARG A 358 5.67 10.20 -23.24
N PHE A 359 4.37 9.99 -23.05
CA PHE A 359 3.77 8.66 -23.00
C PHE A 359 3.37 8.18 -24.40
#